data_AF-A0A1I2I402-F1
#
_entry.id   AF-A0A1I2I402-F1
#
_cell.length_a   1.000
_cell.length_b   1.000
_cell.length_c   1.000
_cell.angle_alpha   90.00
_cell.angle_beta   90.00
_cell.angle_gamma   90.00
#
_symmetry.space_group_name_H-M   'P 1'
#
loop_
_entity.id
_entity.type
_entity.pdbx_description
1 polymer ?
#
loop_
_entity_poly.entity_id
_entity_poly.type
_entity_poly.pdbx_seq_one_letter_code
_entity_poly.pdbx_strand_id
1 'polypeptide(L)'
;MKRVLITLIVVVTGLCAGIGGYGLVRRHHREAAAERARQERLAARTPLQRSAADIDLARRAGRGEHFAILRQHLPPGLVAMEPVDGPSDDGVVDIYSYGDLQAVVRYTADPGDRPCGEHTCIRDTEIDVRTREAPSLRHASVWLTGRPSSPAQDTAVRWFRATTTWLPTAKTGWFTQLAYEGDVEIHLPRMDPP
;
A
#
# COMPACT_ATOMS: atom_id res chain seq x y z
N MET A 1 -74.15 -5.16 2.54
CA MET A 1 -72.97 -4.32 2.21
C MET A 1 -71.81 -4.55 3.19
N LYS A 2 -71.32 -5.79 3.37
CA LYS A 2 -70.18 -6.12 4.27
C LYS A 2 -69.03 -6.86 3.58
N ARG A 3 -69.28 -7.44 2.40
CA ARG A 3 -68.30 -8.24 1.65
C ARG A 3 -67.39 -7.41 0.73
N VAL A 4 -67.77 -6.17 0.41
CA VAL A 4 -66.97 -5.30 -0.50
C VAL A 4 -65.84 -4.60 0.25
N LEU A 5 -66.01 -4.32 1.56
CA LEU A 5 -65.02 -3.61 2.37
C LEU A 5 -63.80 -4.50 2.71
N ILE A 6 -64.00 -5.80 2.91
CA ILE A 6 -62.94 -6.74 3.29
C ILE A 6 -61.99 -7.00 2.12
N THR A 7 -62.51 -7.14 0.90
CA THR A 7 -61.70 -7.39 -0.29
C THR A 7 -60.79 -6.21 -0.64
N LEU A 8 -61.24 -4.98 -0.37
CA LEU A 8 -60.45 -3.78 -0.64
C LEU A 8 -59.26 -3.63 0.33
N ILE A 9 -59.41 -4.07 1.59
CA ILE A 9 -58.33 -4.02 2.58
C ILE A 9 -57.23 -5.05 2.27
N VAL A 10 -57.59 -6.24 1.79
CA VAL A 10 -56.62 -7.30 1.44
C VAL A 10 -55.78 -6.96 0.20
N VAL A 11 -56.36 -6.26 -0.78
CA VAL A 11 -55.62 -5.85 -1.98
C VAL A 11 -54.63 -4.72 -1.68
N VAL A 12 -54.98 -3.78 -0.78
CA VAL A 12 -54.09 -2.67 -0.40
C VAL A 12 -52.92 -3.15 0.46
N THR A 13 -53.12 -4.08 1.40
CA THR A 13 -52.00 -4.67 2.17
C THR A 13 -51.10 -5.57 1.33
N GLY A 14 -51.64 -6.29 0.33
CA GLY A 14 -50.85 -7.06 -0.62
C GLY A 14 -49.93 -6.20 -1.51
N LEU A 15 -50.39 -5.03 -1.95
CA LEU A 15 -49.59 -4.12 -2.79
C LEU A 15 -48.49 -3.38 -2.00
N CYS A 16 -48.71 -3.04 -0.73
CA CYS A 16 -47.68 -2.39 0.09
C CYS A 16 -46.53 -3.33 0.49
N ALA A 17 -46.79 -4.64 0.64
CA ALA A 17 -45.75 -5.62 0.95
C ALA A 17 -44.82 -5.93 -0.24
N GLY A 18 -45.32 -5.84 -1.47
CA GLY A 18 -44.54 -6.08 -2.69
C GLY A 18 -43.48 -5.01 -2.94
N ILE A 19 -43.79 -3.73 -2.73
CA ILE A 19 -42.89 -2.61 -3.09
C ILE A 19 -41.69 -2.53 -2.13
N GLY A 20 -41.85 -2.85 -0.85
CA GLY A 20 -40.75 -2.90 0.12
C GLY A 20 -39.74 -4.03 -0.14
N GLY A 21 -40.21 -5.17 -0.66
CA GLY A 21 -39.36 -6.33 -0.97
C GLY A 21 -38.40 -6.09 -2.14
N TYR A 22 -38.85 -5.43 -3.21
CA TYR A 22 -37.99 -5.13 -4.37
C TYR A 22 -36.84 -4.17 -4.03
N GLY A 23 -37.06 -3.21 -3.13
CA GLY A 23 -36.01 -2.31 -2.65
C GLY A 23 -34.94 -3.02 -1.82
N LEU A 24 -35.36 -3.91 -0.92
CA LEU A 24 -34.47 -4.72 -0.08
C LEU A 24 -33.65 -5.74 -0.88
N VAL A 25 -34.26 -6.41 -1.86
CA VAL A 25 -33.58 -7.38 -2.72
C VAL A 25 -32.56 -6.69 -3.63
N ARG A 26 -32.89 -5.52 -4.20
CA ARG A 26 -31.96 -4.74 -5.04
C ARG A 26 -30.80 -4.16 -4.23
N ARG A 27 -31.04 -3.80 -2.97
CA ARG A 27 -29.99 -3.37 -2.03
C ARG A 27 -29.06 -4.52 -1.66
N HIS A 28 -29.60 -5.68 -1.29
CA HIS A 28 -28.81 -6.88 -1.00
C HIS A 28 -27.98 -7.35 -2.19
N HIS A 29 -28.52 -7.33 -3.42
CA HIS A 29 -27.74 -7.69 -4.61
C HIS A 29 -26.61 -6.70 -4.91
N ARG A 30 -26.81 -5.40 -4.66
CA ARG A 30 -25.75 -4.39 -4.81
C ARG A 30 -24.67 -4.55 -3.74
N GLU A 31 -25.05 -4.79 -2.49
CA GLU A 31 -24.11 -5.06 -1.40
C GLU A 31 -23.31 -6.35 -1.66
N ALA A 32 -23.97 -7.42 -2.14
CA ALA A 32 -23.30 -8.67 -2.51
C ALA A 32 -22.39 -8.53 -3.75
N ALA A 33 -22.77 -7.72 -4.74
CA ALA A 33 -21.93 -7.44 -5.90
C ALA A 33 -20.72 -6.58 -5.54
N ALA A 34 -20.91 -5.58 -4.66
CA ALA A 34 -19.82 -4.77 -4.13
C ALA A 34 -18.84 -5.62 -3.29
N GLU A 35 -19.36 -6.52 -2.46
CA GLU A 35 -18.54 -7.42 -1.65
C GLU A 35 -17.79 -8.45 -2.53
N ARG A 36 -18.40 -8.99 -3.59
CA ARG A 36 -17.69 -9.83 -4.56
C ARG A 36 -16.62 -9.07 -5.31
N ALA A 37 -16.92 -7.88 -5.83
CA ALA A 37 -15.94 -7.03 -6.50
C ALA A 37 -14.78 -6.65 -5.55
N ARG A 38 -15.07 -6.47 -4.26
CA ARG A 38 -14.06 -6.28 -3.22
C ARG A 38 -13.20 -7.53 -3.03
N GLN A 39 -13.79 -8.71 -2.90
CA GLN A 39 -13.06 -9.97 -2.75
C GLN A 39 -12.19 -10.28 -3.98
N GLU A 40 -12.70 -10.04 -5.19
CA GLU A 40 -11.95 -10.19 -6.44
C GLU A 40 -10.77 -9.21 -6.52
N ARG A 41 -10.98 -7.93 -6.16
CA ARG A 41 -9.90 -6.92 -6.10
C ARG A 41 -8.87 -7.23 -5.02
N LEU A 42 -9.27 -7.77 -3.89
CA LEU A 42 -8.36 -8.22 -2.83
C LEU A 42 -7.52 -9.42 -3.28
N ALA A 43 -8.15 -10.37 -3.98
CA ALA A 43 -7.49 -11.58 -4.50
C ALA A 43 -6.53 -11.28 -5.66
N ALA A 44 -6.78 -10.21 -6.44
CA ALA A 44 -5.94 -9.83 -7.57
C ALA A 44 -4.67 -9.03 -7.20
N ARG A 45 -4.47 -8.67 -5.93
CA ARG A 45 -3.35 -7.82 -5.51
C ARG A 45 -2.03 -8.57 -5.50
N THR A 46 -1.08 -8.03 -6.24
CA THR A 46 0.33 -8.40 -6.07
C THR A 46 0.81 -8.04 -4.66
N PRO A 47 1.80 -8.76 -4.11
CA PRO A 47 2.42 -8.40 -2.84
C PRO A 47 2.93 -6.95 -2.82
N LEU A 48 3.47 -6.48 -3.96
CA LEU A 48 3.98 -5.13 -4.09
C LEU A 48 2.88 -4.07 -3.93
N GLN A 49 1.74 -4.23 -4.61
CA GLN A 49 0.60 -3.30 -4.46
C GLN A 49 0.09 -3.28 -3.03
N ARG A 50 0.02 -4.45 -2.37
CA ARG A 50 -0.41 -4.54 -0.97
C ARG A 50 0.54 -3.76 -0.05
N SER A 51 1.85 -3.99 -0.18
CA SER A 51 2.85 -3.24 0.58
C SER A 51 2.79 -1.73 0.34
N ALA A 52 2.63 -1.29 -0.91
CA ALA A 52 2.56 0.13 -1.23
C ALA A 52 1.32 0.80 -0.60
N ALA A 53 0.17 0.11 -0.62
CA ALA A 53 -1.05 0.60 0.00
C ALA A 53 -0.93 0.68 1.53
N ASP A 54 -0.35 -0.36 2.17
CA ASP A 54 -0.15 -0.38 3.61
C ASP A 54 0.81 0.73 4.07
N ILE A 55 1.89 0.96 3.33
CA ILE A 55 2.84 2.05 3.57
C ILE A 55 2.17 3.42 3.39
N ASP A 56 1.39 3.62 2.32
CA ASP A 56 0.70 4.90 2.11
C ASP A 56 -0.37 5.16 3.18
N LEU A 57 -1.07 4.12 3.63
CA LEU A 57 -2.01 4.21 4.74
C LEU A 57 -1.29 4.59 6.05
N ALA A 58 -0.16 3.97 6.36
CA ALA A 58 0.66 4.31 7.53
C ALA A 58 1.14 5.77 7.47
N ARG A 59 1.59 6.23 6.30
CA ARG A 59 1.99 7.61 6.05
C ARG A 59 0.85 8.59 6.29
N ARG A 60 -0.34 8.33 5.73
CA ARG A 60 -1.54 9.17 5.95
C ARG A 60 -1.98 9.19 7.41
N ALA A 61 -1.74 8.10 8.15
CA ALA A 61 -1.98 7.99 9.58
C ALA A 61 -0.88 8.61 10.47
N GLY A 62 0.11 9.29 9.87
CA GLY A 62 1.20 9.95 10.61
C GLY A 62 2.34 9.04 11.07
N ARG A 63 2.40 7.79 10.58
CA ARG A 63 3.47 6.81 10.84
C ARG A 63 4.31 6.59 9.58
N GLY A 64 4.77 7.68 8.98
CA GLY A 64 5.39 7.69 7.64
C GLY A 64 6.91 7.74 7.63
N GLU A 65 7.59 7.44 8.73
CA GLU A 65 9.06 7.48 8.79
C GLU A 65 9.69 6.42 7.88
N HIS A 66 9.16 5.20 7.94
CA HIS A 66 9.46 4.14 6.98
C HIS A 66 9.00 4.53 5.59
N PHE A 67 9.85 4.30 4.60
CA PHE A 67 9.62 4.70 3.23
C PHE A 67 9.21 6.17 3.10
N ALA A 68 9.76 7.08 3.90
CA ALA A 68 9.55 8.52 3.72
C ALA A 68 10.18 9.01 2.41
N ILE A 69 11.26 8.36 1.99
CA ILE A 69 11.94 8.56 0.71
C ILE A 69 12.02 7.24 -0.05
N LEU A 70 11.90 7.33 -1.37
CA LEU A 70 11.94 6.20 -2.30
C LEU A 70 12.84 6.53 -3.47
N ARG A 71 13.19 5.51 -4.26
CA ARG A 71 13.89 5.72 -5.53
C ARG A 71 12.94 6.31 -6.56
N GLN A 72 13.45 7.22 -7.39
CA GLN A 72 12.67 7.91 -8.42
C GLN A 72 11.93 6.98 -9.38
N HIS A 73 12.53 5.82 -9.68
CA HIS A 73 11.97 4.82 -10.57
C HIS A 73 11.61 3.54 -9.81
N LEU A 74 10.69 2.75 -10.36
CA LEU A 74 10.37 1.43 -9.82
C LEU A 74 11.61 0.54 -9.95
N PRO A 75 12.12 -0.07 -8.87
CA PRO A 75 13.25 -0.98 -8.96
C PRO A 75 12.89 -2.22 -9.80
N PRO A 76 13.77 -2.65 -10.73
CA PRO A 76 13.48 -3.78 -11.60
C PRO A 76 13.32 -5.06 -10.79
N GLY A 77 12.20 -5.78 -11.01
CA GLY A 77 11.92 -7.05 -10.33
C GLY A 77 11.54 -6.93 -8.85
N LEU A 78 11.18 -5.73 -8.36
CA LEU A 78 10.70 -5.55 -7.00
C LEU A 78 9.37 -6.31 -6.80
N VAL A 79 9.28 -7.07 -5.72
CA VAL A 79 8.14 -7.93 -5.39
C VAL A 79 7.39 -7.44 -4.15
N ALA A 80 8.08 -6.91 -3.15
CA ALA A 80 7.46 -6.41 -1.92
C ALA A 80 8.36 -5.38 -1.24
N MET A 81 7.75 -4.59 -0.35
CA MET A 81 8.42 -3.61 0.51
C MET A 81 7.92 -3.79 1.93
N GLU A 82 8.82 -3.83 2.91
CA GLU A 82 8.46 -4.10 4.30
C GLU A 82 9.29 -3.23 5.25
N PRO A 83 8.68 -2.54 6.23
CA PRO A 83 9.42 -1.88 7.28
C PRO A 83 10.00 -2.94 8.22
N VAL A 84 11.18 -2.68 8.78
CA VAL A 84 11.69 -3.48 9.90
C VAL A 84 11.33 -2.76 11.19
N ASP A 85 10.32 -3.27 11.87
CA ASP A 85 9.94 -2.81 13.19
C ASP A 85 10.99 -3.26 14.22
N GLY A 86 11.57 -2.31 14.95
CA GLY A 86 12.56 -2.60 15.99
C GLY A 86 13.16 -1.33 16.59
N PRO A 87 13.84 -1.43 17.75
CA PRO A 87 14.56 -0.30 18.32
C PRO A 87 15.75 0.03 17.42
N SER A 88 15.52 0.96 16.51
CA SER A 88 16.59 1.66 15.82
C SER A 88 16.73 2.98 16.56
N ASP A 89 17.67 3.03 17.51
CA ASP A 89 17.89 4.20 18.37
C ASP A 89 18.23 5.47 17.56
N ASP A 90 18.61 5.32 16.27
CA ASP A 90 19.14 6.38 15.42
C ASP A 90 18.50 6.51 14.01
N GLY A 91 17.41 5.78 13.71
CA GLY A 91 16.89 5.75 12.33
C GLY A 91 15.75 4.77 12.04
N VAL A 92 15.57 4.42 10.76
CA VAL A 92 14.62 3.38 10.31
C VAL A 92 15.29 2.46 9.28
N VAL A 93 14.78 1.23 9.19
CA VAL A 93 15.25 0.23 8.23
C VAL A 93 14.09 -0.23 7.34
N ASP A 94 14.31 -0.15 6.04
CA ASP A 94 13.36 -0.54 5.00
C ASP A 94 13.92 -1.69 4.17
N ILE A 95 13.13 -2.74 3.97
CA ILE A 95 13.48 -3.90 3.14
C ILE A 95 12.73 -3.83 1.82
N TYR A 96 13.46 -4.13 0.74
CA TYR A 96 12.93 -4.26 -0.61
C TYR A 96 13.24 -5.67 -1.14
N SER A 97 12.22 -6.46 -1.38
CA SER A 97 12.34 -7.87 -1.76
C SER A 97 12.25 -8.06 -3.27
N TYR A 98 13.14 -8.88 -3.83
CA TYR A 98 13.22 -9.24 -5.24
C TYR A 98 13.09 -10.78 -5.40
N GLY A 99 12.24 -11.40 -4.59
CA GLY A 99 12.28 -12.86 -4.33
C GLY A 99 13.19 -13.15 -3.14
N ASP A 100 14.09 -14.13 -3.27
CA ASP A 100 15.04 -14.53 -2.22
C ASP A 100 16.20 -13.54 -2.01
N LEU A 101 16.33 -12.54 -2.88
CA LEU A 101 17.26 -11.44 -2.77
C LEU A 101 16.56 -10.23 -2.16
N GLN A 102 17.20 -9.57 -1.20
CA GLN A 102 16.68 -8.37 -0.56
C GLN A 102 17.70 -7.24 -0.65
N ALA A 103 17.21 -6.02 -0.86
CA ALA A 103 17.99 -4.82 -0.59
C ALA A 103 17.51 -4.22 0.73
N VAL A 104 18.43 -4.12 1.69
CA VAL A 104 18.17 -3.48 2.97
C VAL A 104 18.69 -2.06 2.89
N VAL A 105 17.84 -1.12 3.29
CA VAL A 105 18.19 0.30 3.36
C VAL A 105 18.02 0.77 4.78
N ARG A 106 19.11 1.22 5.39
CA ARG A 106 19.09 1.88 6.68
C ARG A 106 19.19 3.38 6.46
N TYR A 107 18.26 4.12 7.07
CA TYR A 107 18.30 5.57 7.09
C TYR A 107 18.55 6.04 8.51
N THR A 108 19.53 6.92 8.72
CA THR A 108 19.88 7.44 10.05
C THR A 108 20.01 8.96 10.05
N ALA A 109 19.99 9.54 11.25
CA ALA A 109 20.29 10.96 11.45
C ALA A 109 21.79 11.27 11.34
N ASP A 110 22.64 10.36 11.80
CA ASP A 110 24.09 10.44 11.64
C ASP A 110 24.65 9.13 11.06
N PRO A 111 25.65 9.20 10.16
CA PRO A 111 26.36 8.02 9.71
C PRO A 111 27.16 7.42 10.88
N GLY A 112 26.77 6.23 11.35
CA GLY A 112 27.55 5.49 12.34
C GLY A 112 28.86 4.92 11.76
N ASP A 113 29.74 4.40 12.62
CA ASP A 113 31.06 3.86 12.22
C ASP A 113 31.00 2.65 11.27
N ARG A 114 29.86 1.93 11.23
CA ARG A 114 29.64 0.74 10.38
C ARG A 114 28.26 0.79 9.71
N PRO A 115 28.11 1.57 8.62
CA PRO A 115 26.82 1.84 8.01
C PRO A 115 26.09 0.59 7.49
N CYS A 116 26.81 -0.41 7.01
CA CYS A 116 26.24 -1.68 6.49
C CYS A 116 26.54 -2.90 7.37
N GLY A 117 26.97 -2.71 8.61
CA GLY A 117 27.32 -3.81 9.52
C GLY A 117 28.41 -4.72 8.95
N GLU A 118 28.13 -6.02 8.87
CA GLU A 118 29.03 -7.04 8.30
C GLU A 118 28.88 -7.23 6.78
N HIS A 119 27.94 -6.53 6.16
CA HIS A 119 27.63 -6.69 4.74
C HIS A 119 28.42 -5.70 3.87
N THR A 120 28.71 -6.12 2.63
CA THR A 120 29.30 -5.21 1.63
C THR A 120 28.31 -4.10 1.26
N CYS A 121 28.67 -2.86 1.56
CA CYS A 121 27.90 -1.69 1.13
C CYS A 121 27.84 -1.61 -0.41
N ILE A 122 26.63 -1.44 -0.94
CA ILE A 122 26.40 -1.01 -2.33
C ILE A 122 26.53 0.51 -2.43
N ARG A 123 25.96 1.20 -1.43
CA ARG A 123 25.90 2.65 -1.39
C ARG A 123 25.84 3.11 0.04
N ASP A 124 26.59 4.16 0.32
CA ASP A 124 26.60 4.84 1.59
C ASP A 124 26.73 6.34 1.30
N THR A 125 25.70 7.12 1.64
CA THR A 125 25.59 8.50 1.16
C THR A 125 24.72 9.35 2.06
N GLU A 126 25.01 10.65 2.06
CA GLU A 126 24.08 11.65 2.56
C GLU A 126 22.80 11.69 1.72
N ILE A 127 21.70 12.07 2.38
CA ILE A 127 20.38 12.27 1.83
C ILE A 127 20.13 13.77 1.75
N ASP A 128 20.12 14.29 0.54
CA ASP A 128 19.82 15.71 0.30
C ASP A 128 18.33 16.05 0.38
N VAL A 129 17.48 15.02 0.47
CA VAL A 129 16.03 15.13 0.47
C VAL A 129 15.49 15.18 1.90
N ARG A 130 14.80 16.28 2.23
CA ARG A 130 14.06 16.41 3.50
C ARG A 130 12.57 16.14 3.29
N THR A 131 11.99 15.37 4.20
CA THR A 131 10.55 15.08 4.23
C THR A 131 9.96 15.55 5.55
N ARG A 132 8.63 15.76 5.60
CA ARG A 132 7.96 16.11 6.86
C ARG A 132 7.79 14.88 7.75
N GLU A 133 7.66 13.73 7.11
CA GLU A 133 7.44 12.44 7.72
C GLU A 133 8.68 11.92 8.44
N ALA A 134 9.88 12.27 7.98
CA ALA A 134 11.14 11.83 8.57
C ALA A 134 12.20 12.95 8.54
N PRO A 135 11.98 14.04 9.31
CA PRO A 135 12.80 15.25 9.22
C PRO A 135 14.21 15.07 9.80
N SER A 136 14.47 13.97 10.50
CA SER A 136 15.77 13.61 11.08
C SER A 136 16.68 12.84 10.12
N LEU A 137 16.15 12.18 9.08
CA LEU A 137 16.97 11.35 8.19
C LEU A 137 17.96 12.21 7.40
N ARG A 138 19.25 11.84 7.46
CA ARG A 138 20.35 12.53 6.77
C ARG A 138 21.24 11.58 5.99
N HIS A 139 21.22 10.30 6.30
CA HIS A 139 22.16 9.34 5.74
C HIS A 139 21.47 8.04 5.34
N ALA A 140 21.87 7.45 4.21
CA ALA A 140 21.32 6.22 3.67
C ALA A 140 22.43 5.22 3.36
N SER A 141 22.34 4.05 4.00
CA SER A 141 23.25 2.92 3.80
C SER A 141 22.48 1.76 3.18
N VAL A 142 23.04 1.17 2.12
CA VAL A 142 22.37 0.15 1.31
C VAL A 142 23.26 -1.06 1.13
N TRP A 143 22.73 -2.23 1.40
CA TRP A 143 23.39 -3.52 1.15
C TRP A 143 22.38 -4.57 0.67
N LEU A 144 22.89 -5.67 0.11
CA LEU A 144 22.06 -6.82 -0.25
C LEU A 144 22.20 -7.93 0.77
N THR A 145 21.10 -8.65 0.99
CA THR A 145 21.05 -9.89 1.76
C THR A 145 20.31 -10.95 0.96
N GLY A 146 20.43 -12.21 1.37
CA GLY A 146 19.80 -13.33 0.68
C GLY A 146 20.57 -13.79 -0.56
N ARG A 147 19.88 -14.50 -1.47
CA ARG A 147 20.49 -15.11 -2.65
C ARG A 147 19.79 -14.66 -3.93
N PRO A 148 20.53 -14.14 -4.93
CA PRO A 148 19.94 -13.82 -6.21
C PRO A 148 19.51 -15.08 -6.96
N SER A 149 18.38 -15.00 -7.65
CA SER A 149 17.91 -16.07 -8.55
C SER A 149 18.81 -16.23 -9.79
N SER A 150 19.55 -15.17 -10.16
CA SER A 150 20.52 -15.19 -11.25
C SER A 150 21.58 -14.09 -11.09
N PRO A 151 22.76 -14.21 -11.74
CA PRO A 151 23.77 -13.14 -11.77
C PRO A 151 23.26 -11.83 -12.38
N ALA A 152 22.34 -11.92 -13.35
CA ALA A 152 21.74 -10.75 -13.99
C ALA A 152 20.86 -9.97 -13.02
N GLN A 153 20.10 -10.66 -12.15
CA GLN A 153 19.31 -10.03 -11.10
C GLN A 153 20.20 -9.26 -10.11
N ASP A 154 21.25 -9.88 -9.59
CA ASP A 154 22.17 -9.23 -8.65
C ASP A 154 22.78 -7.96 -9.27
N THR A 155 23.28 -8.06 -10.50
CA THR A 155 23.87 -6.93 -11.23
C THR A 155 22.87 -5.79 -11.41
N ALA A 156 21.64 -6.10 -11.83
CA ALA A 156 20.61 -5.09 -12.06
C ALA A 156 20.21 -4.38 -10.77
N VAL A 157 20.02 -5.13 -9.67
CA VAL A 157 19.65 -4.56 -8.36
C VAL A 157 20.78 -3.69 -7.81
N ARG A 158 22.04 -4.16 -7.85
CA ARG A 158 23.20 -3.38 -7.40
C ARG A 158 23.33 -2.08 -8.17
N TRP A 159 23.31 -2.16 -9.50
CA TRP A 159 23.44 -0.99 -10.36
C TRP A 159 22.33 0.02 -10.06
N PHE A 160 21.07 -0.43 -10.01
CA PHE A 160 19.93 0.43 -9.72
C PHE A 160 20.06 1.14 -8.35
N ARG A 161 20.47 0.41 -7.31
CA ARG A 161 20.63 0.93 -5.95
C ARG A 161 21.81 1.90 -5.83
N ALA A 162 22.86 1.68 -6.60
CA ALA A 162 24.02 2.57 -6.64
C ALA A 162 23.67 3.91 -7.30
N THR A 163 22.94 3.91 -8.42
CA THR A 163 22.85 5.09 -9.30
C THR A 163 21.58 5.93 -9.17
N THR A 164 20.47 5.35 -8.70
CA THR A 164 19.17 6.04 -8.78
C THR A 164 19.02 7.16 -7.75
N THR A 165 18.34 8.25 -8.09
CA THR A 165 18.07 9.37 -7.19
C THR A 165 16.97 9.05 -6.17
N TRP A 166 17.05 9.66 -4.99
CA TRP A 166 16.01 9.60 -3.95
C TRP A 166 14.99 10.73 -4.12
N LEU A 167 13.72 10.44 -3.87
CA LEU A 167 12.63 11.42 -3.86
C LEU A 167 11.75 11.21 -2.61
N PRO A 168 11.11 12.27 -2.09
CA PRO A 168 10.03 12.10 -1.11
C PRO A 168 8.95 11.18 -1.68
N THR A 169 8.40 10.30 -0.86
CA THR A 169 7.41 9.31 -1.29
C THR A 169 6.19 9.93 -1.97
N ALA A 170 5.73 11.08 -1.48
CA ALA A 170 4.65 11.84 -2.10
C ALA A 170 4.96 12.33 -3.54
N LYS A 171 6.22 12.37 -3.95
CA LYS A 171 6.68 12.74 -5.31
C LYS A 171 7.02 11.53 -6.18
N THR A 172 6.89 10.32 -5.65
CA THR A 172 7.29 9.08 -6.32
C THR A 172 6.09 8.50 -7.05
N GLY A 173 5.92 8.87 -8.33
CA GLY A 173 4.71 8.54 -9.10
C GLY A 173 4.40 7.04 -9.22
N TRP A 174 5.42 6.20 -9.37
CA TRP A 174 5.23 4.75 -9.43
C TRP A 174 4.67 4.18 -8.12
N PHE A 175 5.10 4.72 -6.98
CA PHE A 175 4.62 4.29 -5.67
C PHE A 175 3.18 4.71 -5.47
N THR A 176 2.85 5.98 -5.78
CA THR A 176 1.48 6.49 -5.68
C THR A 176 0.51 5.67 -6.53
N GLN A 177 0.92 5.27 -7.72
CA GLN A 177 0.12 4.40 -8.58
C GLN A 177 -0.10 3.02 -7.94
N LEU A 178 0.95 2.35 -7.45
CA LEU A 178 0.82 1.06 -6.79
C LEU A 178 -0.04 1.11 -5.53
N ALA A 179 0.11 2.17 -4.73
CA ALA A 179 -0.69 2.37 -3.53
C ALA A 179 -2.16 2.57 -3.89
N TYR A 180 -2.46 3.35 -4.94
CA TYR A 180 -3.83 3.52 -5.44
C TYR A 180 -4.44 2.21 -5.96
N GLU A 181 -3.70 1.46 -6.78
CA GLU A 181 -4.14 0.14 -7.27
C GLU A 181 -4.29 -0.88 -6.13
N GLY A 182 -3.49 -0.71 -5.08
CA GLY A 182 -3.53 -1.49 -3.84
C GLY A 182 -4.54 -1.00 -2.80
N ASP A 183 -5.25 0.11 -3.02
CA ASP A 183 -6.25 0.63 -2.07
C ASP A 183 -7.66 0.10 -2.41
N VAL A 184 -8.44 -0.29 -1.38
CA VAL A 184 -9.86 -0.66 -1.54
C VAL A 184 -10.73 0.46 -1.00
N GLU A 185 -10.47 1.72 -1.35
CA GLU A 185 -11.43 2.75 -0.96
C GLU A 185 -12.72 2.55 -1.77
N ILE A 186 -13.75 2.04 -1.08
CA ILE A 186 -15.07 1.83 -1.65
C ILE A 186 -15.65 3.23 -1.92
N HIS A 187 -15.63 3.67 -3.17
CA HIS A 187 -16.58 4.69 -3.62
C HIS A 187 -17.99 4.08 -3.55
N LEU A 188 -18.57 4.04 -2.35
CA LEU A 188 -20.01 3.92 -2.22
C LEU A 188 -20.60 5.21 -2.79
N PRO A 189 -21.60 5.14 -3.69
CA PRO A 189 -22.30 6.33 -4.12
C PRO A 189 -22.85 7.03 -2.86
N ARG A 190 -22.45 8.29 -2.67
CA ARG A 190 -22.96 9.18 -1.64
C ARG A 190 -24.48 9.16 -1.75
N MET A 191 -25.15 8.52 -0.79
CA MET A 191 -26.61 8.61 -0.72
C MET A 191 -26.91 9.95 -0.07
N ASP A 192 -27.39 10.90 -0.87
CA ASP A 192 -28.03 12.09 -0.32
C ASP A 192 -29.22 11.64 0.54
N PRO A 193 -29.37 12.19 1.76
CA PRO A 193 -30.49 11.87 2.61
C PRO A 193 -31.81 12.34 1.96
N PRO A 194 -32.93 11.64 2.23
CA PRO A 194 -34.24 11.99 1.69
C PRO A 194 -34.73 13.37 2.13
#